data_AF-A0A0E3LE48-F1
#
_entry.id   AF-A0A0E3LE48-F1
#
_cell.length_a   1.000
_cell.length_b   1.000
_cell.length_c   1.000
_cell.angle_alpha   90.00
_cell.angle_beta   90.00
_cell.angle_gamma   90.00
#
_symmetry.space_group_name_H-M   'P 1'
#
loop_
_entity.id
_entity.type
_entity.pdbx_description
1 polymer ?
#
loop_
_entity_poly.entity_id
_entity_poly.type
_entity_poly.pdbx_seq_one_letter_code
_entity_poly.pdbx_strand_id
1 'polypeptide(L)' 'MKFKLKALYLRHEALVEEMRRRGYNHHTPLDPALATGKAVQDEFVDSYEKQVRILKERGCECRV' A
#
# COMPACT_ATOMS: atom_id res chain seq x y z
N MET A 1 -9.08 -6.79 -7.57
CA MET A 1 -9.15 -5.73 -6.54
C MET A 1 -10.56 -5.29 -6.12
N LYS A 2 -11.63 -5.55 -6.91
CA LYS A 2 -13.00 -5.01 -6.71
C LYS A 2 -13.71 -5.29 -5.36
N PHE A 3 -13.09 -5.98 -4.40
CA PHE A 3 -13.69 -6.30 -3.09
C PHE A 3 -12.68 -6.28 -1.92
N LYS A 4 -11.59 -5.51 -2.02
CA LYS A 4 -10.52 -5.51 -1.00
C LYS A 4 -10.11 -4.11 -0.56
N LEU A 5 -11.05 -3.16 -0.63
CA LEU A 5 -10.80 -1.79 -0.18
C LEU A 5 -10.56 -1.75 1.34
N LYS A 6 -11.21 -2.62 2.12
CA LYS A 6 -10.92 -2.79 3.54
C LYS A 6 -9.48 -3.23 3.81
N ALA A 7 -8.96 -4.21 3.08
CA ALA A 7 -7.56 -4.63 3.20
C ALA A 7 -6.58 -3.49 2.85
N LEU A 8 -6.87 -2.73 1.79
CA LEU A 8 -6.08 -1.56 1.41
C LEU A 8 -6.08 -0.48 2.51
N TYR A 9 -7.25 -0.15 3.05
CA TYR A 9 -7.41 0.82 4.14
C TYR A 9 -6.57 0.42 5.36
N LEU A 10 -6.70 -0.82 5.83
CA LEU A 10 -5.94 -1.31 6.99
C LEU A 10 -4.42 -1.28 6.74
N ARG A 11 -3.99 -1.62 5.51
CA ARG A 11 -2.57 -1.55 5.14
C ARG A 11 -2.05 -0.11 5.13
N HIS A 12 -2.88 0.84 4.70
CA HIS A 12 -2.58 2.27 4.71
C HIS A 12 -2.44 2.79 6.13
N GLU A 13 -3.38 2.49 7.03
CA GLU A 13 -3.30 2.91 8.44
C GLU A 13 -2.00 2.44 9.11
N ALA A 14 -1.61 1.17 8.89
CA ALA A 14 -0.34 0.65 9.40
C ALA A 14 0.90 1.36 8.81
N LEU A 15 0.82 1.80 7.55
CA LEU A 15 1.88 2.59 6.92
C LEU A 15 1.94 4.02 7.49
N VAL A 16 0.79 4.66 7.70
CA VAL A 16 0.69 5.99 8.32
C VAL A 16 1.26 5.98 9.73
N GLU A 17 0.98 4.93 10.52
CA GLU A 17 1.57 4.72 11.84
C GLU A 17 3.11 4.73 11.78
N GLU A 18 3.68 3.94 10.85
CA GLU A 18 5.12 3.87 10.66
C GLU A 18 5.72 5.20 10.17
N MET A 19 5.02 5.89 9.27
CA MET A 19 5.42 7.22 8.79
C MET A 19 5.47 8.22 9.95
N ARG A 20 4.43 8.24 10.80
CA ARG A 20 4.39 9.12 11.98
C ARG A 20 5.53 8.81 12.95
N ARG A 21 5.79 7.52 13.20
CA ARG A 21 6.91 7.07 14.04
C ARG A 21 8.27 7.56 13.53
N ARG A 22 8.44 7.67 12.21
CA ARG A 22 9.66 8.20 11.56
C ARG A 22 9.68 9.72 11.44
N GLY A 23 8.68 10.43 11.96
CA GLY A 23 8.59 11.89 11.92
C GLY A 23 8.05 12.47 10.60
N TYR A 24 7.49 11.64 9.72
CA TYR A 24 6.79 12.15 8.55
C TYR A 24 5.43 12.72 8.94
N ASN A 25 5.09 13.87 8.36
CA ASN A 25 3.81 14.53 8.56
C ASN A 25 2.85 14.14 7.42
N HIS A 26 2.29 12.93 7.48
CA HIS A 26 1.40 12.41 6.43
C HIS A 26 -0.03 12.93 6.58
N HIS A 27 -0.54 13.68 5.59
CA HIS A 27 -1.81 14.44 5.68
C HIS A 27 -2.91 13.94 4.74
N THR A 28 -2.81 12.71 4.23
CA THR A 28 -3.77 12.17 3.26
C THR A 28 -4.38 10.85 3.76
N PRO A 29 -5.19 10.87 4.84
CA PRO A 29 -5.89 9.67 5.30
C PRO A 29 -6.91 9.20 4.26
N LEU A 30 -7.12 7.89 4.18
CA LEU A 30 -8.19 7.31 3.37
C LEU A 30 -9.54 7.39 4.11
N ASP A 31 -10.62 7.58 3.36
CA ASP A 31 -11.98 7.59 3.92
C ASP A 31 -12.38 6.17 4.41
N PRO A 32 -12.60 5.97 5.72
CA PRO A 32 -12.99 4.67 6.26
C PRO A 32 -14.36 4.19 5.76
N ALA A 33 -15.26 5.09 5.32
CA ALA A 33 -16.56 4.69 4.77
C ALA A 33 -16.42 3.89 3.47
N LEU A 34 -15.31 4.07 2.75
CA LEU A 34 -14.99 3.34 1.51
C LEU A 34 -14.32 1.98 1.78
N ALA A 35 -13.95 1.67 3.03
CA ALA A 35 -13.23 0.46 3.43
C ALA A 35 -14.14 -0.79 3.43
N THR A 36 -14.62 -1.18 2.26
CA THR A 36 -15.56 -2.28 2.04
C THR A 36 -14.86 -3.56 1.55
N GLY A 37 -15.54 -4.70 1.70
CA GLY A 37 -15.05 -6.01 1.25
C GLY A 37 -14.11 -6.71 2.24
N LYS A 38 -13.26 -7.62 1.73
CA LYS A 38 -12.35 -8.44 2.55
C LYS A 38 -11.30 -7.57 3.26
N ALA A 39 -11.04 -7.90 4.53
CA ALA A 39 -10.03 -7.24 5.36
C ALA A 39 -8.60 -7.74 5.08
N VAL A 40 -8.45 -8.85 4.36
CA VAL A 40 -7.16 -9.48 4.06
C VAL A 40 -6.91 -9.47 2.56
N GLN A 41 -5.67 -9.15 2.17
CA GLN A 41 -5.19 -9.32 0.81
C GLN A 41 -4.58 -10.72 0.66
N ASP A 42 -5.38 -11.66 0.18
CA ASP A 42 -5.04 -13.07 -0.02
C ASP A 42 -4.53 -13.40 -1.44
N GLU A 43 -4.47 -12.39 -2.31
CA GLU A 43 -3.95 -12.53 -3.68
C GLU A 43 -2.62 -11.80 -3.82
N PHE A 44 -1.68 -12.45 -4.49
CA PHE A 44 -0.42 -11.84 -4.87
C PHE A 44 -0.64 -11.01 -6.15
N VAL A 45 -0.90 -9.70 -5.96
CA VAL A 45 -1.33 -8.79 -7.04
C VAL A 45 -0.32 -8.72 -8.18
N ASP A 46 0.97 -8.68 -7.83
CA ASP A 46 2.08 -8.69 -8.77
C ASP A 46 3.07 -9.75 -8.32
N SER A 47 3.54 -10.60 -9.25
CA SER A 47 4.62 -11.53 -8.97
C SER A 47 5.88 -10.78 -8.54
N TYR A 48 6.81 -11.46 -7.88
CA TYR A 48 8.06 -10.87 -7.45
C TYR A 48 8.83 -10.25 -8.63
N GLU A 49 8.92 -10.96 -9.75
CA GLU A 49 9.58 -10.51 -10.98
C GLU A 49 8.92 -9.25 -11.53
N LYS A 50 7.58 -9.18 -11.46
CA LYS A 50 6.82 -8.01 -11.90
C LYS A 50 7.05 -6.81 -10.98
N GLN A 51 7.10 -7.01 -9.66
CA GLN A 51 7.39 -5.94 -8.70
C GLN A 51 8.79 -5.36 -8.92
N VAL A 52 9.80 -6.21 -9.10
CA VAL A 52 11.18 -5.79 -9.41
C VAL A 52 11.21 -4.97 -10.70
N ARG A 53 10.52 -5.42 -11.75
CA ARG A 53 10.44 -4.68 -13.02
C ARG A 53 9.82 -3.30 -12.83
N ILE A 54 8.66 -3.20 -12.16
CA ILE A 54 7.97 -1.93 -11.91
C ILE A 54 8.89 -0.95 -11.16
N LEU A 55 9.64 -1.44 -10.16
CA LEU A 55 10.55 -0.60 -9.38
C LEU A 55 11.73 -0.10 -10.21
N LYS A 56 12.31 -0.92 -11.09
CA LYS A 56 13.38 -0.50 -12.03
C LYS A 56 12.89 0.54 -13.04
N GLU A 57 11.64 0.41 -13.49
CA GLU A 57 11.02 1.33 -14.45
C GLU A 57 10.69 2.71 -13.87
N ARG A 58 10.70 2.88 -12.53
CA ARG A 58 10.46 4.19 -11.89
C ARG A 58 11.56 5.22 -12.12
N GLY A 59 12.73 4.81 -12.62
CA GLY A 59 13.83 5.73 -12.96
C GLY A 59 14.42 6.46 -11.75
N CYS A 60 14.34 5.88 -10.55
CA CYS A 60 15.09 6.37 -9.39
C CYS A 60 16.40 5.60 -9.22
N GLU A 61 17.39 6.24 -8.58
CA GLU A 61 18.67 5.64 -8.18
C GLU A 61 18.55 4.61 -7.04
N CYS A 62 17.32 4.15 -6.76
CA CYS A 62 17.05 3.18 -5.71
C CYS A 62 17.65 1.83 -6.10
N ARG A 63 18.34 1.16 -5.16
CA ARG A 63 18.81 -0.21 -5.38
C ARG A 63 17.62 -1.17 -5.24
N VAL A 64 17.22 -1.78 -6.36
CA VAL A 64 16.09 -2.72 -6.49
C VAL A 64 16.58 -4.13 -6.76
#